data_AF-A0A7Y7IHX5-F1
#
_entry.id   AF-A0A7Y7IHX5-F1
#
_cell.length_a   1.000
_cell.length_b   1.000
_cell.length_c   1.000
_cell.angle_alpha   90.00
_cell.angle_beta   90.00
_cell.angle_gamma   90.00
#
_symmetry.space_group_name_H-M   'P 1'
#
loop_
_entity.id
_entity.type
_entity.pdbx_description
1 polymer ?
#
loop_
_entity_poly.entity_id
_entity_poly.type
_entity_poly.pdbx_seq_one_letter_code
_entity_poly.pdbx_strand_id
1 'polypeptide(L)'
;MDVTELLDRSAELKSALVDYATSPGFARRLAEALKSAETEGRPSMEEFADAVEQMLFEPSLDGREALLHRFLRTNKALSPDDRAVYEDWRDRNVLGAFRIVSNHRMWMVLHNLIDELDYQAHPTAGLEQLPHVKPGGYVVTRLVPVGGIWTVSGNLRFFGANDLPQVRRFAASLLRRMPQLAFRNPEKLENARDTVRKHHDIFVRLFGGNVLRGTGAEAVAAYRRFLDACGSELARPDTDPATIRTGAQLAPDSGIPPEILESADVALFHHPVKSISFLLHYGELEDAHRFPPRDTHDAGAVRGFVEDSTTPAYVLQELASRFPGTVNATYRVALSQPDFDWDRDGEALLRRHKPDSFREQDVPAISTVPALLVEEYRKSVEG
;
A
#
# COMPACT_ATOMS: atom_id res chain seq x y z
N MET A 1 -32.49 -6.38 6.17
CA MET A 1 -32.48 -5.29 5.19
C MET A 1 -32.46 -5.93 3.81
N ASP A 2 -33.41 -5.61 2.96
CA ASP A 2 -33.37 -6.07 1.55
C ASP A 2 -32.32 -5.29 0.75
N VAL A 3 -32.08 -5.67 -0.51
CA VAL A 3 -31.07 -5.01 -1.35
C VAL A 3 -31.41 -3.54 -1.61
N THR A 4 -32.69 -3.20 -1.76
CA THR A 4 -33.13 -1.82 -2.02
C THR A 4 -32.89 -0.94 -0.81
N GLU A 5 -33.28 -1.41 0.38
CA GLU A 5 -33.01 -0.71 1.65
C GLU A 5 -31.50 -0.50 1.89
N LEU A 6 -30.66 -1.50 1.55
CA LEU A 6 -29.20 -1.37 1.63
C LEU A 6 -28.66 -0.32 0.65
N LEU A 7 -29.24 -0.21 -0.55
CA LEU A 7 -28.84 0.78 -1.56
C LEU A 7 -29.26 2.19 -1.14
N ASP A 8 -30.47 2.36 -0.63
CA ASP A 8 -30.96 3.63 -0.11
C ASP A 8 -30.09 4.10 1.06
N ARG A 9 -29.79 3.19 2.00
CA ARG A 9 -28.89 3.52 3.12
C ARG A 9 -27.48 3.86 2.65
N SER A 10 -26.95 3.13 1.67
CA SER A 10 -25.66 3.43 1.05
C SER A 10 -25.64 4.84 0.44
N ALA A 11 -26.69 5.22 -0.28
CA ALA A 11 -26.82 6.53 -0.90
C ALA A 11 -26.85 7.65 0.16
N GLU A 12 -27.66 7.50 1.22
CA GLU A 12 -27.72 8.47 2.33
C GLU A 12 -26.35 8.67 3.01
N LEU A 13 -25.65 7.57 3.32
CA LEU A 13 -24.34 7.62 3.97
C LEU A 13 -23.26 8.21 3.06
N LYS A 14 -23.33 7.98 1.74
CA LYS A 14 -22.46 8.63 0.75
C LYS A 14 -22.72 10.14 0.69
N SER A 15 -23.99 10.55 0.61
CA SER A 15 -24.36 11.96 0.60
C SER A 15 -23.82 12.69 1.83
N ALA A 16 -23.91 12.09 3.03
CA ALA A 16 -23.36 12.68 4.24
C ALA A 16 -21.82 12.86 4.18
N LEU A 17 -21.08 11.94 3.56
CA LEU A 17 -19.64 12.10 3.35
C LEU A 17 -19.30 13.18 2.32
N VAL A 18 -20.07 13.26 1.23
CA VAL A 18 -19.91 14.32 0.21
C VAL A 18 -20.16 15.68 0.83
N ASP A 19 -21.25 15.85 1.58
CA ASP A 19 -21.57 17.10 2.30
C ASP A 19 -20.45 17.49 3.27
N TYR A 20 -19.93 16.50 4.01
CA TYR A 20 -18.81 16.72 4.91
C TYR A 20 -17.53 17.14 4.16
N ALA A 21 -17.17 16.45 3.07
CA ALA A 21 -15.96 16.73 2.29
C ALA A 21 -16.04 18.07 1.53
N THR A 22 -17.24 18.52 1.18
CA THR A 22 -17.51 19.79 0.49
C THR A 22 -17.80 20.95 1.44
N SER A 23 -17.81 20.70 2.76
CA SER A 23 -18.05 21.75 3.75
C SER A 23 -16.98 22.85 3.70
N PRO A 24 -17.30 24.10 4.13
CA PRO A 24 -16.38 25.23 4.03
C PRO A 24 -15.00 25.01 4.68
N GLY A 25 -14.94 24.17 5.72
CA GLY A 25 -13.69 23.82 6.41
C GLY A 25 -12.67 23.08 5.53
N PHE A 26 -13.10 22.45 4.43
CA PHE A 26 -12.22 21.72 3.51
C PHE A 26 -12.10 22.37 2.14
N ALA A 27 -12.67 23.56 1.92
CA ALA A 27 -12.68 24.24 0.63
C ALA A 27 -11.27 24.41 0.03
N ARG A 28 -10.25 24.70 0.86
CA ARG A 28 -8.86 24.78 0.39
C ARG A 28 -8.32 23.43 -0.09
N ARG A 29 -8.57 22.34 0.66
CA ARG A 29 -8.13 20.98 0.29
C ARG A 29 -8.83 20.51 -0.97
N LEU A 30 -10.11 20.83 -1.14
CA LEU A 30 -10.88 20.53 -2.35
C LEU A 30 -10.35 21.31 -3.56
N ALA A 31 -10.02 22.59 -3.40
CA ALA A 31 -9.39 23.37 -4.45
C ALA A 31 -7.99 22.84 -4.84
N GLU A 32 -7.21 22.35 -3.87
CA GLU A 32 -5.92 21.69 -4.12
C GLU A 32 -6.11 20.38 -4.92
N ALA A 33 -7.05 19.52 -4.53
CA ALA A 33 -7.35 18.27 -5.22
C ALA A 33 -7.84 18.49 -6.66
N LEU A 34 -8.70 19.50 -6.87
CA LEU A 34 -9.16 19.91 -8.20
C LEU A 34 -8.02 20.44 -9.08
N LYS A 35 -7.05 21.16 -8.51
CA LYS A 35 -5.87 21.64 -9.25
C LYS A 35 -4.95 20.49 -9.69
N SER A 36 -4.80 19.45 -8.87
CA SER A 36 -3.99 18.28 -9.24
C SER A 36 -4.61 17.43 -10.36
N ALA A 37 -5.88 17.66 -10.71
CA ALA A 37 -6.59 16.95 -11.78
C ALA A 37 -6.43 17.59 -13.18
N GLU A 38 -5.51 18.57 -13.34
CA GLU A 38 -5.30 19.44 -14.51
C GLU A 38 -6.08 19.08 -15.79
N THR A 39 -7.09 19.90 -16.08
CA THR A 39 -7.48 20.29 -17.44
C THR A 39 -7.70 21.81 -17.44
N GLU A 40 -7.24 22.54 -18.47
CA GLU A 40 -7.45 23.99 -18.56
C GLU A 40 -8.95 24.35 -18.52
N GLY A 41 -9.43 25.00 -17.45
CA GLY A 41 -10.82 25.47 -17.37
C GLY A 41 -11.48 25.37 -15.99
N ARG A 42 -12.82 25.49 -15.97
CA ARG A 42 -13.64 25.22 -14.79
C ARG A 42 -13.80 23.70 -14.64
N PRO A 43 -13.63 23.13 -13.43
CA PRO A 43 -13.68 21.68 -13.30
C PRO A 43 -15.02 21.09 -13.74
N SER A 44 -14.97 19.96 -14.45
CA SER A 44 -16.17 19.20 -14.79
C SER A 44 -16.82 18.61 -13.53
N MET A 45 -18.09 18.19 -13.64
CA MET A 45 -18.78 17.50 -12.54
C MET A 45 -18.08 16.17 -12.19
N GLU A 46 -17.48 15.52 -13.19
CA GLU A 46 -16.70 14.29 -13.02
C GLU A 46 -15.40 14.56 -12.25
N GLU A 47 -14.63 15.58 -12.63
CA GLU A 47 -13.41 15.98 -11.91
C GLU A 47 -13.70 16.36 -10.46
N PHE A 48 -14.83 17.02 -10.21
CA PHE A 48 -15.26 17.33 -8.86
C PHE A 48 -15.54 16.06 -8.05
N ALA A 49 -16.29 15.12 -8.61
CA ALA A 49 -16.58 13.85 -7.94
C ALA A 49 -15.30 13.03 -7.70
N ASP A 50 -14.37 13.01 -8.66
CA ASP A 50 -13.07 12.33 -8.52
C ASP A 50 -12.22 12.98 -7.41
N ALA A 51 -12.20 14.32 -7.32
CA ALA A 51 -11.48 15.04 -6.27
C ALA A 51 -12.08 14.77 -4.87
N VAL A 52 -13.41 14.72 -4.76
CA VAL A 52 -14.09 14.38 -3.49
C VAL A 52 -13.79 12.93 -3.10
N GLU A 53 -13.88 11.99 -4.03
CA GLU A 53 -13.55 10.57 -3.82
C GLU A 53 -12.10 10.39 -3.37
N GLN A 54 -11.15 11.06 -4.01
CA GLN A 54 -9.75 11.05 -3.62
C GLN A 54 -9.58 11.58 -2.19
N MET A 55 -10.23 12.70 -1.83
CA MET A 55 -10.15 13.24 -0.47
C MET A 55 -10.76 12.32 0.59
N LEU A 56 -11.82 11.58 0.25
CA LEU A 56 -12.52 10.69 1.17
C LEU A 56 -11.69 9.44 1.51
N PHE A 57 -11.09 8.80 0.50
CA PHE A 57 -10.46 7.49 0.63
C PHE A 57 -8.93 7.52 0.66
N GLU A 58 -8.29 8.56 0.11
CA GLU A 58 -6.84 8.62 -0.02
C GLU A 58 -6.22 9.69 0.90
N PRO A 59 -5.08 9.40 1.55
CA PRO A 59 -4.27 10.45 2.17
C PRO A 59 -3.84 11.49 1.14
N SER A 60 -3.68 12.75 1.55
CA SER A 60 -3.13 13.75 0.64
C SER A 60 -1.62 13.58 0.47
N LEU A 61 -1.09 14.15 -0.61
CA LEU A 61 0.34 14.08 -0.94
C LEU A 61 1.26 14.65 0.16
N ASP A 62 0.77 15.60 0.96
CA ASP A 62 1.47 16.17 2.12
C ASP A 62 1.24 15.38 3.43
N GLY A 63 0.76 14.14 3.34
CA GLY A 63 0.64 13.22 4.47
C GLY A 63 -0.60 13.41 5.36
N ARG A 64 -1.58 14.24 4.97
CA ARG A 64 -2.82 14.39 5.75
C ARG A 64 -3.71 13.18 5.56
N GLU A 65 -4.32 12.71 6.66
CA GLU A 65 -5.23 11.57 6.64
C GLU A 65 -6.39 11.75 5.65
N ALA A 66 -6.90 10.62 5.13
CA ALA A 66 -8.12 10.57 4.33
C ALA A 66 -9.32 11.09 5.16
N LEU A 67 -10.23 11.81 4.52
CA LEU A 67 -11.34 12.47 5.24
C LEU A 67 -12.29 11.47 5.90
N LEU A 68 -12.43 10.26 5.38
CA LEU A 68 -13.20 9.20 6.03
C LEU A 68 -12.62 8.82 7.40
N HIS A 69 -11.30 8.77 7.54
CA HIS A 69 -10.63 8.49 8.82
C HIS A 69 -10.92 9.62 9.82
N ARG A 70 -10.78 10.87 9.37
CA ARG A 70 -11.12 12.04 10.18
C ARG A 70 -12.60 12.04 10.58
N PHE A 71 -13.49 11.71 9.65
CA PHE A 71 -14.94 11.67 9.88
C PHE A 71 -15.28 10.65 10.98
N LEU A 72 -14.80 9.41 10.86
CA LEU A 72 -14.98 8.36 11.87
C LEU A 72 -14.40 8.76 13.24
N ARG A 73 -13.26 9.46 13.25
CA ARG A 73 -12.63 9.91 14.50
C ARG A 73 -13.41 11.01 15.19
N THR A 74 -13.91 11.99 14.43
CA THR A 74 -14.53 13.21 14.95
C THR A 74 -16.04 13.10 15.15
N ASN A 75 -16.73 12.28 14.36
CA ASN A 75 -18.17 12.09 14.47
C ASN A 75 -18.52 10.96 15.46
N LYS A 76 -18.68 11.33 16.74
CA LYS A 76 -19.01 10.39 17.82
C LYS A 76 -20.51 10.07 17.93
N ALA A 77 -21.36 10.80 17.22
CA ALA A 77 -22.82 10.65 17.27
C ALA A 77 -23.36 9.63 16.24
N LEU A 78 -22.49 9.04 15.41
CA LEU A 78 -22.89 7.98 14.48
C LEU A 78 -23.52 6.81 15.23
N SER A 79 -24.61 6.27 14.68
CA SER A 79 -25.15 5.00 15.17
C SER A 79 -24.09 3.90 15.02
N PRO A 80 -24.12 2.83 15.86
CA PRO A 80 -23.21 1.70 15.71
C PRO A 80 -23.25 1.08 14.31
N ASP A 81 -24.44 0.99 13.71
CA ASP A 81 -24.63 0.40 12.38
C ASP A 81 -23.99 1.25 11.27
N ASP A 82 -24.16 2.58 11.30
CA ASP A 82 -23.55 3.47 10.30
C ASP A 82 -22.04 3.53 10.45
N ARG A 83 -21.57 3.54 11.70
CA ARG A 83 -20.14 3.48 12.00
C ARG A 83 -19.53 2.22 11.40
N ALA A 84 -20.19 1.07 11.56
CA ALA A 84 -19.73 -0.19 10.98
C ALA A 84 -19.66 -0.11 9.44
N VAL A 85 -20.66 0.49 8.78
CA VAL A 85 -20.62 0.69 7.31
C VAL A 85 -19.43 1.55 6.88
N TYR A 86 -19.18 2.68 7.56
CA TYR A 86 -18.05 3.54 7.24
C TYR A 86 -16.68 2.91 7.53
N GLU A 87 -16.58 2.10 8.58
CA GLU A 87 -15.38 1.31 8.89
C GLU A 87 -15.14 0.24 7.82
N ASP A 88 -16.20 -0.42 7.35
CA ASP A 88 -16.16 -1.33 6.21
C ASP A 88 -15.72 -0.60 4.92
N TRP A 89 -16.19 0.62 4.67
CA TRP A 89 -15.72 1.42 3.53
C TRP A 89 -14.25 1.79 3.65
N ARG A 90 -13.79 2.15 4.86
CA ARG A 90 -12.39 2.45 5.15
C ARG A 90 -11.48 1.26 4.85
N ASP A 91 -11.87 0.07 5.32
CA ASP A 91 -10.98 -1.09 5.34
C ASP A 91 -11.16 -2.02 4.12
N ARG A 92 -12.32 -1.96 3.47
CA ARG A 92 -12.71 -2.95 2.45
C ARG A 92 -13.07 -2.37 1.08
N ASN A 93 -13.00 -1.06 0.87
CA ASN A 93 -13.21 -0.50 -0.47
C ASN A 93 -12.24 -1.09 -1.50
N VAL A 94 -12.66 -1.07 -2.77
CA VAL A 94 -11.91 -1.60 -3.91
C VAL A 94 -11.90 -0.56 -5.01
N LEU A 95 -10.81 0.21 -5.10
CA LEU A 95 -10.52 0.97 -6.31
C LEU A 95 -9.88 0.03 -7.33
N GLY A 96 -10.42 -0.03 -8.54
CA GLY A 96 -9.92 -0.97 -9.53
C GLY A 96 -10.30 -0.62 -10.96
N ALA A 97 -9.67 -1.38 -11.86
CA ALA A 97 -10.08 -1.52 -13.24
C ALA A 97 -10.74 -2.88 -13.39
N PHE A 98 -11.98 -2.90 -13.87
CA PHE A 98 -12.78 -4.10 -13.93
C PHE A 98 -13.16 -4.42 -15.36
N ARG A 99 -13.11 -5.71 -15.72
CA ARG A 99 -13.77 -6.25 -16.92
C ARG A 99 -15.21 -6.56 -16.58
N ILE A 100 -16.11 -6.18 -17.45
CA ILE A 100 -17.55 -6.40 -17.28
C ILE A 100 -17.86 -7.81 -17.76
N VAL A 101 -18.18 -8.71 -16.84
CA VAL A 101 -18.44 -10.12 -17.13
C VAL A 101 -19.89 -10.30 -17.58
N SER A 102 -20.82 -9.74 -16.81
CA SER A 102 -22.24 -9.70 -17.16
C SER A 102 -22.88 -8.41 -16.63
N ASN A 103 -23.95 -7.98 -17.30
CA ASN A 103 -24.80 -6.91 -16.83
C ASN A 103 -26.24 -7.40 -16.68
N HIS A 104 -26.89 -6.90 -15.66
CA HIS A 104 -28.30 -7.12 -15.36
C HIS A 104 -28.96 -5.77 -15.16
N ARG A 105 -30.29 -5.73 -15.04
CA ARG A 105 -31.03 -4.46 -14.94
C ARG A 105 -30.63 -3.59 -13.74
N MET A 106 -30.20 -4.21 -12.65
CA MET A 106 -29.93 -3.52 -11.38
C MET A 106 -28.51 -3.76 -10.84
N TRP A 107 -27.71 -4.61 -11.48
CA TRP A 107 -26.38 -4.99 -11.00
C TRP A 107 -25.50 -5.52 -12.13
N MET A 108 -24.19 -5.60 -11.89
CA MET A 108 -23.20 -6.13 -12.82
C MET A 108 -22.24 -7.08 -12.10
N VAL A 109 -21.68 -8.04 -12.83
CA VAL A 109 -20.49 -8.79 -12.39
C VAL A 109 -19.26 -8.14 -12.98
N LEU A 110 -18.38 -7.69 -12.10
CA LEU A 110 -17.15 -6.98 -12.41
C LEU A 110 -15.96 -7.83 -11.98
N HIS A 111 -15.14 -8.26 -12.95
CA HIS A 111 -13.90 -8.97 -12.69
C HIS A 111 -12.77 -7.96 -12.55
N ASN A 112 -12.19 -7.82 -11.37
CA ASN A 112 -11.11 -6.87 -11.12
C ASN A 112 -9.80 -7.37 -11.75
N LEU A 113 -9.16 -6.54 -12.56
CA LEU A 113 -7.91 -6.87 -13.24
C LEU A 113 -6.69 -6.91 -12.31
N ILE A 114 -6.82 -6.46 -11.06
CA ILE A 114 -5.72 -6.37 -10.08
C ILE A 114 -5.73 -7.54 -9.10
N ASP A 115 -6.82 -7.71 -8.33
CA ASP A 115 -6.93 -8.83 -7.39
C ASP A 115 -7.43 -10.13 -8.06
N GLU A 116 -7.96 -10.06 -9.29
CA GLU A 116 -8.53 -11.19 -10.05
C GLU A 116 -9.77 -11.83 -9.38
N LEU A 117 -10.49 -11.08 -8.54
CA LEU A 117 -11.78 -11.47 -7.98
C LEU A 117 -12.97 -10.91 -8.78
N ASP A 118 -14.10 -11.61 -8.67
CA ASP A 118 -15.38 -11.18 -9.21
C ASP A 118 -16.21 -10.47 -8.14
N TYR A 119 -16.76 -9.32 -8.50
CA TYR A 119 -17.58 -8.48 -7.64
C TYR A 119 -18.98 -8.30 -8.25
N GLN A 120 -20.00 -8.65 -7.47
CA GLN A 120 -21.39 -8.30 -7.82
C GLN A 120 -21.67 -6.87 -7.34
N ALA A 121 -21.57 -5.92 -8.26
CA ALA A 121 -21.70 -4.49 -7.99
C ALA A 121 -23.10 -3.97 -8.33
N HIS A 122 -23.67 -3.23 -7.39
CA HIS A 122 -24.97 -2.55 -7.51
C HIS A 122 -24.74 -1.03 -7.61
N PRO A 123 -25.04 -0.40 -8.75
CA PRO A 123 -24.93 1.04 -8.86
C PRO A 123 -26.00 1.74 -8.01
N THR A 124 -25.60 2.71 -7.20
CA THR A 124 -26.55 3.60 -6.49
C THR A 124 -27.00 4.78 -7.36
N ALA A 125 -26.25 5.06 -8.44
CA ALA A 125 -26.55 6.03 -9.48
C ALA A 125 -26.03 5.49 -10.82
N GLY A 126 -26.44 6.05 -11.96
CA GLY A 126 -25.98 5.58 -13.27
C GLY A 126 -26.70 4.35 -13.81
N LEU A 127 -27.85 3.98 -13.21
CA LEU A 127 -28.67 2.83 -13.66
C LEU A 127 -29.12 2.98 -15.12
N GLU A 128 -29.31 4.21 -15.58
CA GLU A 128 -29.66 4.56 -16.96
C GLU A 128 -28.56 4.21 -17.96
N GLN A 129 -27.31 4.07 -17.52
CA GLN A 129 -26.17 3.71 -18.37
C GLN A 129 -26.03 2.18 -18.51
N LEU A 130 -26.54 1.39 -17.55
CA LEU A 130 -26.43 -0.07 -17.55
C LEU A 130 -26.89 -0.77 -18.84
N PRO A 131 -27.99 -0.35 -19.52
CA PRO A 131 -28.40 -0.94 -20.78
C PRO A 131 -27.38 -0.78 -21.92
N HIS A 132 -26.50 0.24 -21.82
CA HIS A 132 -25.48 0.55 -22.83
C HIS A 132 -24.13 -0.08 -22.50
N VAL A 133 -23.97 -0.58 -21.27
CA VAL A 133 -22.81 -1.35 -20.85
C VAL A 133 -22.82 -2.70 -21.59
N LYS A 134 -21.69 -3.09 -22.17
CA LYS A 134 -21.57 -4.36 -22.90
C LYS A 134 -20.60 -5.30 -22.16
N PRO A 135 -20.96 -6.58 -21.95
CA PRO A 135 -20.01 -7.59 -21.54
C PRO A 135 -18.75 -7.59 -22.42
N GLY A 136 -17.59 -7.76 -21.81
CA GLY A 136 -16.27 -7.65 -22.46
C GLY A 136 -15.71 -6.23 -22.54
N GLY A 137 -16.51 -5.20 -22.23
CA GLY A 137 -16.00 -3.84 -21.94
C GLY A 137 -15.36 -3.75 -20.56
N TYR A 138 -14.92 -2.55 -20.20
CA TYR A 138 -14.27 -2.29 -18.91
C TYR A 138 -14.88 -1.09 -18.20
N VAL A 139 -14.68 -1.03 -16.90
CA VAL A 139 -15.04 0.11 -16.07
C VAL A 139 -13.94 0.38 -15.04
N VAL A 140 -13.61 1.64 -14.84
CA VAL A 140 -12.78 2.09 -13.71
C VAL A 140 -13.69 2.78 -12.71
N THR A 141 -13.66 2.32 -11.46
CA THR A 141 -14.50 2.85 -10.38
C THR A 141 -14.00 2.36 -9.01
N ARG A 142 -14.60 2.87 -7.93
CA ARG A 142 -14.44 2.34 -6.57
C ARG A 142 -15.69 1.56 -6.17
N LEU A 143 -15.50 0.40 -5.56
CA LEU A 143 -16.58 -0.37 -4.94
C LEU A 143 -16.48 -0.26 -3.42
N VAL A 144 -17.61 -0.06 -2.75
CA VAL A 144 -17.71 -0.03 -1.29
C VAL A 144 -18.77 -1.01 -0.80
N PRO A 145 -18.49 -1.81 0.24
CA PRO A 145 -19.44 -2.80 0.73
C PRO A 145 -20.51 -2.17 1.61
N VAL A 146 -21.75 -2.66 1.53
CA VAL A 146 -22.82 -2.32 2.49
C VAL A 146 -23.57 -3.60 2.82
N GLY A 147 -23.40 -4.10 4.04
CA GLY A 147 -23.86 -5.43 4.42
C GLY A 147 -23.22 -6.51 3.53
N GLY A 148 -24.06 -7.28 2.83
CA GLY A 148 -23.62 -8.39 1.97
C GLY A 148 -23.38 -8.04 0.50
N ILE A 149 -23.52 -6.76 0.10
CA ILE A 149 -23.42 -6.35 -1.31
C ILE A 149 -22.30 -5.34 -1.53
N TRP A 150 -21.83 -5.25 -2.78
CA TRP A 150 -20.93 -4.18 -3.22
C TRP A 150 -21.71 -3.10 -3.95
N THR A 151 -21.44 -1.85 -3.62
CA THR A 151 -22.05 -0.69 -4.28
C THR A 151 -20.97 0.17 -4.93
N VAL A 152 -21.32 0.83 -6.03
CA VAL A 152 -20.41 1.75 -6.73
C VAL A 152 -20.24 3.04 -5.92
N SER A 153 -19.02 3.51 -5.73
CA SER A 153 -18.68 4.82 -5.16
C SER A 153 -17.88 5.63 -6.19
N GLY A 154 -18.25 6.90 -6.35
CA GLY A 154 -17.63 7.79 -7.33
C GLY A 154 -18.12 7.57 -8.74
N ASN A 155 -17.33 8.05 -9.70
CA ASN A 155 -17.67 7.97 -11.12
C ASN A 155 -17.51 6.56 -11.68
N LEU A 156 -18.36 6.24 -12.66
CA LEU A 156 -18.23 5.06 -13.51
C LEU A 156 -17.62 5.49 -14.83
N ARG A 157 -16.34 5.17 -15.04
CA ARG A 157 -15.67 5.44 -16.31
C ARG A 157 -15.68 4.19 -17.17
N PHE A 158 -16.59 4.14 -18.14
CA PHE A 158 -16.73 3.00 -19.05
C PHE A 158 -15.75 3.08 -20.22
N PHE A 159 -15.29 1.90 -20.64
CA PHE A 159 -14.40 1.71 -21.77
C PHE A 159 -14.90 0.55 -22.63
N GLY A 160 -14.68 0.63 -23.93
CA GLY A 160 -14.99 -0.44 -24.87
C GLY A 160 -14.00 -1.61 -24.76
N ALA A 161 -14.33 -2.74 -25.41
CA ALA A 161 -13.47 -3.92 -25.42
C ALA A 161 -12.07 -3.67 -26.02
N ASN A 162 -11.99 -2.72 -26.97
CA ASN A 162 -10.73 -2.35 -27.64
C ASN A 162 -9.82 -1.44 -26.81
N ASP A 163 -10.32 -0.89 -25.69
CA ASP A 163 -9.58 0.04 -24.84
C ASP A 163 -8.72 -0.68 -23.78
N LEU A 164 -8.68 -2.02 -23.82
CA LEU A 164 -7.88 -2.84 -22.91
C LEU A 164 -6.42 -2.34 -22.74
N PRO A 165 -5.68 -1.90 -23.78
CA PRO A 165 -4.34 -1.36 -23.60
C PRO A 165 -4.28 -0.12 -22.70
N GLN A 166 -5.28 0.76 -22.73
CA GLN A 166 -5.37 1.92 -21.83
C GLN A 166 -5.73 1.48 -20.41
N VAL A 167 -6.69 0.56 -20.30
CA VAL A 167 -7.14 0.02 -19.00
C VAL A 167 -6.01 -0.73 -18.29
N ARG A 168 -5.20 -1.51 -19.02
CA ARG A 168 -4.01 -2.19 -18.47
C ARG A 168 -2.98 -1.20 -17.95
N ARG A 169 -2.71 -0.11 -18.68
CA ARG A 169 -1.81 0.97 -18.23
C ARG A 169 -2.30 1.60 -16.93
N PHE A 170 -3.59 1.89 -16.84
CA PHE A 170 -4.19 2.39 -15.61
C PHE A 170 -4.05 1.39 -14.45
N ALA A 171 -4.44 0.13 -14.65
CA ALA A 171 -4.39 -0.91 -13.62
C ALA A 171 -2.95 -1.17 -13.14
N ALA A 172 -1.98 -1.20 -14.06
CA ALA A 172 -0.56 -1.35 -13.73
C ALA A 172 -0.04 -0.15 -12.94
N SER A 173 -0.40 1.07 -13.33
CA SER A 173 -0.05 2.29 -12.58
C SER A 173 -0.64 2.28 -11.17
N LEU A 174 -1.90 1.86 -11.05
CA LEU A 174 -2.59 1.75 -9.77
C LEU A 174 -1.92 0.72 -8.86
N LEU A 175 -1.61 -0.47 -9.39
CA LEU A 175 -0.93 -1.53 -8.63
C LEU A 175 0.49 -1.14 -8.20
N ARG A 176 1.22 -0.33 -8.97
CA ARG A 176 2.53 0.20 -8.53
C ARG A 176 2.40 1.12 -7.34
N ARG A 177 1.41 2.02 -7.38
CA ARG A 177 1.16 2.98 -6.30
C ARG A 177 0.61 2.30 -5.05
N MET A 178 -0.17 1.24 -5.24
CA MET A 178 -0.82 0.49 -4.16
C MET A 178 -0.71 -1.03 -4.39
N PRO A 179 0.46 -1.65 -4.11
CA PRO A 179 0.68 -3.08 -4.27
C PRO A 179 -0.31 -3.96 -3.50
N GLN A 180 -0.77 -3.46 -2.34
CA GLN A 180 -1.70 -4.14 -1.44
C GLN A 180 -3.07 -4.43 -2.07
N LEU A 181 -3.43 -3.75 -3.17
CA LEU A 181 -4.69 -4.00 -3.87
C LEU A 181 -4.81 -5.44 -4.37
N ALA A 182 -3.69 -6.11 -4.71
CA ALA A 182 -3.72 -7.50 -5.16
C ALA A 182 -4.10 -8.50 -4.05
N PHE A 183 -3.90 -8.13 -2.78
CA PHE A 183 -4.00 -9.03 -1.64
C PHE A 183 -5.40 -9.14 -1.03
N ARG A 184 -6.41 -8.50 -1.63
CA ARG A 184 -7.80 -8.86 -1.36
C ARG A 184 -8.11 -10.30 -1.75
N ASN A 185 -7.41 -10.82 -2.75
CA ASN A 185 -7.44 -12.23 -3.10
C ASN A 185 -6.58 -13.03 -2.11
N PRO A 186 -7.19 -13.90 -1.28
CA PRO A 186 -6.45 -14.64 -0.26
C PRO A 186 -5.43 -15.62 -0.86
N GLU A 187 -5.68 -16.15 -2.06
CA GLU A 187 -4.74 -17.02 -2.75
C GLU A 187 -3.49 -16.25 -3.15
N LYS A 188 -3.65 -15.02 -3.66
CA LYS A 188 -2.50 -14.15 -3.98
C LYS A 188 -1.70 -13.76 -2.74
N LEU A 189 -2.40 -13.44 -1.64
CA LEU A 189 -1.75 -13.10 -0.38
C LEU A 189 -0.93 -14.29 0.14
N GLU A 190 -1.48 -15.50 0.12
CA GLU A 190 -0.77 -16.69 0.56
C GLU A 190 0.42 -17.01 -0.35
N ASN A 191 0.23 -16.96 -1.67
CA ASN A 191 1.30 -17.14 -2.64
C ASN A 191 2.43 -16.11 -2.43
N ALA A 192 2.09 -14.85 -2.15
CA ALA A 192 3.07 -13.81 -1.88
C ALA A 192 3.84 -14.08 -0.57
N ARG A 193 3.16 -14.52 0.49
CA ARG A 193 3.81 -14.94 1.74
C ARG A 193 4.76 -16.10 1.53
N ASP A 194 4.35 -17.11 0.76
CA ASP A 194 5.19 -18.24 0.38
C ASP A 194 6.44 -17.81 -0.39
N THR A 195 6.27 -16.90 -1.36
CA THR A 195 7.39 -16.32 -2.09
C THR A 195 8.35 -15.59 -1.17
N VAL A 196 7.87 -14.74 -0.25
CA VAL A 196 8.74 -14.02 0.68
C VAL A 196 9.46 -14.97 1.64
N ARG A 197 8.82 -16.03 2.12
CA ARG A 197 9.48 -17.05 2.96
C ARG A 197 10.61 -17.75 2.19
N LYS A 198 10.36 -18.19 0.96
CA LYS A 198 11.40 -18.81 0.11
C LYS A 198 12.55 -17.84 -0.18
N HIS A 199 12.23 -16.58 -0.48
CA HIS A 199 13.22 -15.52 -0.66
C HIS A 199 14.06 -15.30 0.61
N HIS A 200 13.43 -15.30 1.79
CA HIS A 200 14.14 -15.17 3.05
C HIS A 200 15.13 -16.34 3.28
N ASP A 201 14.71 -17.57 3.03
CA ASP A 201 15.59 -18.75 3.13
C ASP A 201 16.79 -18.66 2.18
N ILE A 202 16.56 -18.20 0.94
CA ILE A 202 17.63 -17.96 -0.04
C ILE A 202 18.59 -16.88 0.49
N PHE A 203 18.06 -15.76 0.98
CA PHE A 203 18.86 -14.65 1.51
C PHE A 203 19.75 -15.10 2.67
N VAL A 204 19.17 -15.76 3.67
CA VAL A 204 19.88 -16.24 4.85
C VAL A 204 20.96 -17.25 4.46
N ARG A 205 20.69 -18.16 3.52
CA ARG A 205 21.68 -19.12 3.04
C ARG A 205 22.83 -18.45 2.28
N LEU A 206 22.54 -17.41 1.49
CA LEU A 206 23.55 -16.69 0.71
C LEU A 206 24.49 -15.83 1.56
N PHE A 207 23.96 -15.19 2.60
CA PHE A 207 24.70 -14.17 3.37
C PHE A 207 24.98 -14.57 4.82
N GLY A 208 24.48 -15.73 5.28
CA GLY A 208 24.70 -16.25 6.63
C GLY A 208 23.81 -15.59 7.71
N GLY A 209 22.86 -14.75 7.30
CA GLY A 209 21.95 -14.01 8.19
C GLY A 209 20.93 -13.21 7.38
N ASN A 210 20.00 -12.57 8.08
CA ASN A 210 18.94 -11.75 7.48
C ASN A 210 19.33 -10.27 7.33
N VAL A 211 20.55 -9.88 7.75
CA VAL A 211 21.08 -8.52 7.62
C VAL A 211 22.51 -8.58 7.10
N LEU A 212 22.80 -7.82 6.03
CA LEU A 212 24.13 -7.63 5.48
C LEU A 212 24.50 -6.15 5.54
N ARG A 213 25.53 -5.79 6.29
CA ARG A 213 26.07 -4.42 6.38
C ARG A 213 27.17 -4.19 5.34
N GLY A 214 27.28 -2.95 4.85
CA GLY A 214 28.36 -2.51 3.99
C GLY A 214 28.14 -1.10 3.47
N THR A 215 28.87 -0.74 2.43
CA THR A 215 28.60 0.48 1.64
C THR A 215 27.37 0.29 0.74
N GLY A 216 26.84 1.38 0.22
CA GLY A 216 25.77 1.39 -0.78
C GLY A 216 26.03 0.48 -1.97
N ALA A 217 27.22 0.62 -2.58
CA ALA A 217 27.64 -0.19 -3.72
C ALA A 217 27.68 -1.70 -3.39
N GLU A 218 28.18 -2.07 -2.21
CA GLU A 218 28.21 -3.46 -1.75
C GLU A 218 26.80 -4.01 -1.49
N ALA A 219 25.93 -3.23 -0.86
CA ALA A 219 24.53 -3.61 -0.60
C ALA A 219 23.76 -3.82 -1.91
N VAL A 220 23.94 -2.94 -2.91
CA VAL A 220 23.32 -3.08 -4.23
C VAL A 220 23.85 -4.29 -4.99
N ALA A 221 25.16 -4.54 -4.95
CA ALA A 221 25.76 -5.73 -5.56
C ALA A 221 25.22 -7.02 -4.91
N ALA A 222 25.10 -7.04 -3.58
CA ALA A 222 24.50 -8.15 -2.85
C ALA A 222 23.02 -8.34 -3.20
N TYR A 223 22.26 -7.25 -3.31
CA TYR A 223 20.86 -7.31 -3.73
C TYR A 223 20.69 -7.92 -5.12
N ARG A 224 21.52 -7.52 -6.08
CA ARG A 224 21.51 -8.10 -7.44
C ARG A 224 21.82 -9.59 -7.42
N ARG A 225 22.85 -10.01 -6.67
CA ARG A 225 23.20 -11.43 -6.49
C ARG A 225 22.05 -12.22 -5.87
N PHE A 226 21.35 -11.63 -4.91
CA PHE A 226 20.17 -12.22 -4.31
C PHE A 226 19.02 -12.40 -5.32
N LEU A 227 18.78 -11.40 -6.17
CA LEU A 227 17.78 -11.48 -7.24
C LEU A 227 18.14 -12.57 -8.26
N ASP A 228 19.41 -12.70 -8.63
CA ASP A 228 19.90 -13.79 -9.50
C ASP A 228 19.63 -15.16 -8.90
N ALA A 229 19.92 -15.33 -7.60
CA ALA A 229 19.65 -16.57 -6.87
C ALA A 229 18.14 -16.88 -6.82
N CYS A 230 17.29 -15.89 -6.52
CA CYS A 230 15.84 -16.08 -6.55
C CYS A 230 15.36 -16.49 -7.95
N GLY A 231 15.82 -15.82 -9.00
CA GLY A 231 15.45 -16.12 -10.38
C GLY A 231 15.84 -17.54 -10.80
N SER A 232 17.05 -17.97 -10.45
CA SER A 232 17.57 -19.31 -10.77
C SER A 232 16.94 -20.43 -9.95
N GLU A 233 16.74 -20.24 -8.64
CA GLU A 233 16.25 -21.30 -7.75
C GLU A 233 14.73 -21.46 -7.79
N LEU A 234 13.99 -20.38 -8.08
CA LEU A 234 12.53 -20.38 -8.09
C LEU A 234 11.93 -20.40 -9.51
N ALA A 235 12.76 -20.46 -10.54
CA ALA A 235 12.30 -20.71 -11.90
C ALA A 235 11.50 -22.02 -11.96
N ARG A 236 10.39 -22.00 -12.71
CA ARG A 236 9.67 -23.25 -12.98
C ARG A 236 10.52 -24.14 -13.89
N PRO A 237 10.41 -25.48 -13.80
CA PRO A 237 11.23 -26.41 -14.61
C PRO A 237 11.14 -26.20 -16.13
N ASP A 238 10.04 -25.63 -16.61
CA ASP A 238 9.74 -25.32 -18.01
C ASP A 238 10.11 -23.89 -18.42
N THR A 239 10.66 -23.08 -17.50
CA THR A 239 11.08 -21.71 -17.79
C THR A 239 12.32 -21.73 -18.68
N ASP A 240 12.24 -21.10 -19.86
CA ASP A 240 13.41 -20.88 -20.71
C ASP A 240 14.44 -20.02 -19.94
N PRO A 241 15.65 -20.53 -19.65
CA PRO A 241 16.67 -19.78 -18.92
C PRO A 241 17.01 -18.43 -19.56
N ALA A 242 16.88 -18.30 -20.89
CA ALA A 242 17.13 -17.04 -21.60
C ALA A 242 16.12 -15.94 -21.26
N THR A 243 14.97 -16.30 -20.66
CA THR A 243 13.92 -15.35 -20.25
C THR A 243 14.05 -14.89 -18.80
N ILE A 244 14.94 -15.52 -18.01
CA ILE A 244 15.21 -15.14 -16.63
C ILE A 244 16.06 -13.87 -16.63
N ARG A 245 15.49 -12.77 -16.14
CA ARG A 245 16.23 -11.51 -16.00
C ARG A 245 17.28 -11.62 -14.91
N THR A 246 18.45 -11.06 -15.16
CA THR A 246 19.49 -10.94 -14.13
C THR A 246 19.13 -9.88 -13.11
N GLY A 247 19.73 -9.95 -11.93
CA GLY A 247 19.60 -8.96 -10.86
C GLY A 247 19.94 -7.55 -11.35
N ALA A 248 20.94 -7.40 -12.21
CA ALA A 248 21.29 -6.11 -12.81
C ALA A 248 20.18 -5.56 -13.74
N GLN A 249 19.48 -6.43 -14.47
CA GLN A 249 18.33 -6.03 -15.29
C GLN A 249 17.09 -5.72 -14.43
N LEU A 250 16.93 -6.36 -13.27
CA LEU A 250 15.81 -6.15 -12.36
C LEU A 250 16.00 -4.93 -11.45
N ALA A 251 17.25 -4.63 -11.09
CA ALA A 251 17.64 -3.51 -10.25
C ALA A 251 18.78 -2.73 -10.93
N PRO A 252 18.51 -2.01 -12.03
CA PRO A 252 19.52 -1.15 -12.69
C PRO A 252 19.88 0.06 -11.82
N ASP A 253 21.06 0.65 -12.02
CA ASP A 253 21.50 1.81 -11.21
C ASP A 253 20.52 2.98 -11.28
N SER A 254 19.87 3.20 -12.43
CA SER A 254 18.84 4.24 -12.60
C SER A 254 17.59 4.04 -11.73
N GLY A 255 17.36 2.80 -11.26
CA GLY A 255 16.25 2.47 -10.36
C GLY A 255 16.63 2.46 -8.88
N ILE A 256 17.90 2.73 -8.55
CA ILE A 256 18.38 2.80 -7.17
C ILE A 256 18.55 4.28 -6.78
N PRO A 257 17.94 4.74 -5.68
CA PRO A 257 18.16 6.09 -5.16
C PRO A 257 19.66 6.40 -4.96
N PRO A 258 20.17 7.56 -5.42
CA PRO A 258 21.57 7.93 -5.26
C PRO A 258 22.04 7.91 -3.81
N GLU A 259 21.15 8.25 -2.87
CA GLU A 259 21.42 8.27 -1.43
C GLU A 259 21.82 6.88 -0.90
N ILE A 260 21.32 5.82 -1.52
CA ILE A 260 21.71 4.44 -1.21
C ILE A 260 23.10 4.17 -1.76
N LEU A 261 23.35 4.45 -3.05
CA LEU A 261 24.62 4.14 -3.71
C LEU A 261 25.81 4.87 -3.09
N GLU A 262 25.62 6.13 -2.70
CA GLU A 262 26.66 7.02 -2.19
C GLU A 262 26.94 6.84 -0.68
N SER A 263 26.05 6.16 0.04
CA SER A 263 26.20 5.98 1.49
C SER A 263 27.31 4.99 1.85
N ALA A 264 28.07 5.31 2.90
CA ALA A 264 29.09 4.44 3.48
C ALA A 264 28.52 3.43 4.49
N ASP A 265 27.28 3.64 4.96
CA ASP A 265 26.61 2.77 5.93
C ASP A 265 25.21 2.43 5.43
N VAL A 266 25.08 1.23 4.87
CA VAL A 266 23.84 0.65 4.38
C VAL A 266 23.74 -0.79 4.87
N ALA A 267 22.55 -1.17 5.34
CA ALA A 267 22.22 -2.56 5.54
C ALA A 267 21.18 -3.03 4.52
N LEU A 268 21.44 -4.18 3.91
CA LEU A 268 20.44 -4.95 3.19
C LEU A 268 19.79 -5.92 4.18
N PHE A 269 18.52 -5.68 4.48
CA PHE A 269 17.74 -6.43 5.47
C PHE A 269 16.66 -7.24 4.77
N HIS A 270 16.52 -8.53 5.07
CA HIS A 270 15.41 -9.35 4.57
C HIS A 270 14.50 -9.83 5.70
N HIS A 271 13.27 -9.33 5.76
CA HIS A 271 12.25 -9.77 6.71
C HIS A 271 11.47 -10.98 6.16
N PRO A 272 11.16 -12.02 6.97
CA PRO A 272 10.46 -13.23 6.52
C PRO A 272 9.00 -13.01 6.09
N VAL A 273 8.39 -11.88 6.46
CA VAL A 273 7.03 -11.51 6.03
C VAL A 273 7.05 -10.33 5.05
N LYS A 274 7.97 -9.39 5.25
CA LYS A 274 7.94 -8.09 4.56
C LYS A 274 8.82 -8.03 3.33
N SER A 275 9.71 -9.00 3.13
CA SER A 275 10.74 -9.00 2.08
C SER A 275 11.89 -8.04 2.43
N ILE A 276 12.60 -7.61 1.40
CA ILE A 276 13.89 -6.94 1.47
C ILE A 276 13.76 -5.41 1.65
N SER A 277 14.72 -4.80 2.32
CA SER A 277 14.80 -3.34 2.52
C SER A 277 16.25 -2.89 2.56
N PHE A 278 16.51 -1.68 2.07
CA PHE A 278 17.76 -0.96 2.29
C PHE A 278 17.59 -0.02 3.48
N LEU A 279 18.51 -0.06 4.43
CA LEU A 279 18.48 0.75 5.64
C LEU A 279 19.75 1.61 5.68
N LEU A 280 19.60 2.91 5.46
CA LEU A 280 20.69 3.88 5.57
C LEU A 280 21.05 4.11 7.03
N HIS A 281 22.33 4.29 7.34
CA HIS A 281 22.83 4.57 8.71
C HIS A 281 22.46 3.48 9.73
N TYR A 282 22.22 2.24 9.26
CA TYR A 282 21.82 1.13 10.11
C TYR A 282 22.91 0.74 11.11
N GLY A 283 24.18 0.90 10.75
CA GLY A 283 25.31 0.61 11.62
C GLY A 283 25.28 1.45 12.90
N GLU A 284 25.01 2.75 12.79
CA GLU A 284 24.88 3.64 13.94
C GLU A 284 23.72 3.21 14.86
N LEU A 285 22.60 2.81 14.27
CA LEU A 285 21.44 2.30 15.00
C LEU A 285 21.76 1.01 15.76
N GLU A 286 22.40 0.04 15.10
CA GLU A 286 22.80 -1.22 15.70
C GLU A 286 23.82 -0.99 16.82
N ASP A 287 24.81 -0.12 16.60
CA ASP A 287 25.84 0.19 17.57
C ASP A 287 25.24 0.86 18.81
N ALA A 288 24.23 1.74 18.66
CA ALA A 288 23.50 2.33 19.77
C ALA A 288 22.64 1.32 20.57
N HIS A 289 22.18 0.24 19.94
CA HIS A 289 21.53 -0.86 20.65
C HIS A 289 22.54 -1.77 21.35
N ARG A 290 23.74 -1.94 20.80
CA ARG A 290 24.82 -2.72 21.41
C ARG A 290 25.48 -1.98 22.58
N PHE A 291 25.67 -0.68 22.43
CA PHE A 291 26.33 0.21 23.38
C PHE A 291 25.42 1.43 23.63
N PRO A 292 24.62 1.42 24.71
CA PRO A 292 23.68 2.50 24.97
C PRO A 292 24.33 3.88 24.92
N PRO A 293 23.71 4.87 24.25
CA PRO A 293 24.19 6.23 24.19
C PRO A 293 24.30 6.84 25.60
N ARG A 294 25.26 7.75 25.79
CA ARG A 294 25.52 8.38 27.09
C ARG A 294 24.53 9.51 27.40
N ASP A 295 24.11 10.21 26.35
CA ASP A 295 23.19 11.32 26.44
C ASP A 295 22.31 11.42 25.17
N THR A 296 21.42 12.42 25.16
CA THR A 296 20.44 12.63 24.09
C THR A 296 21.05 13.05 22.75
N HIS A 297 22.30 13.54 22.75
CA HIS A 297 23.02 13.91 21.53
C HIS A 297 23.55 12.64 20.84
N ASP A 298 24.16 11.74 21.61
CA ASP A 298 24.65 10.44 21.12
C ASP A 298 23.51 9.52 20.65
N ALA A 299 22.28 9.74 21.12
CA ALA A 299 21.10 8.94 20.77
C ALA A 299 20.40 9.36 19.46
N GLY A 300 21.01 10.24 18.67
CA GLY A 300 20.42 10.81 17.45
C GLY A 300 19.92 9.77 16.45
N ALA A 301 20.72 8.72 16.17
CA ALA A 301 20.34 7.66 15.24
C ALA A 301 19.06 6.93 15.68
N VAL A 302 18.97 6.52 16.96
CA VAL A 302 17.78 5.85 17.51
C VAL A 302 16.55 6.73 17.35
N ARG A 303 16.64 8.02 17.68
CA ARG A 303 15.52 8.95 17.55
C ARG A 303 15.12 9.13 16.08
N GLY A 304 16.10 9.31 15.19
CA GLY A 304 15.86 9.43 13.75
C GLY A 304 15.10 8.24 13.19
N PHE A 305 15.50 7.02 13.55
CA PHE A 305 14.80 5.81 13.15
C PHE A 305 13.41 5.65 13.77
N VAL A 306 13.19 6.11 15.01
CA VAL A 306 11.85 6.10 15.63
C VAL A 306 10.93 7.09 14.91
N GLU A 307 11.41 8.30 14.63
CA GLU A 307 10.64 9.39 14.02
C GLU A 307 10.41 9.22 12.53
N ASP A 308 11.33 8.56 11.83
CA ASP A 308 11.19 8.25 10.41
C ASP A 308 10.03 7.29 10.18
N SER A 309 8.95 7.78 9.57
CA SER A 309 7.77 6.98 9.25
C SER A 309 8.02 5.93 8.16
N THR A 310 9.12 6.04 7.42
CA THR A 310 9.44 5.14 6.29
C THR A 310 10.19 3.88 6.73
N THR A 311 11.00 3.95 7.80
CA THR A 311 11.62 2.77 8.40
C THR A 311 10.54 1.86 9.02
N PRO A 312 10.46 0.58 8.62
CA PRO A 312 9.51 -0.36 9.21
C PRO A 312 9.75 -0.65 10.70
N ALA A 313 8.67 -0.87 11.45
CA ALA A 313 8.75 -1.13 12.90
C ALA A 313 9.55 -2.40 13.25
N TYR A 314 9.55 -3.41 12.38
CA TYR A 314 10.27 -4.67 12.62
C TYR A 314 11.79 -4.48 12.76
N VAL A 315 12.36 -3.43 12.18
CA VAL A 315 13.80 -3.12 12.28
C VAL A 315 14.17 -2.85 13.75
N LEU A 316 13.36 -2.03 14.42
CA LEU A 316 13.55 -1.69 15.84
C LEU A 316 13.20 -2.86 16.76
N GLN A 317 12.15 -3.63 16.43
CA GLN A 317 11.76 -4.83 17.17
C GLN A 317 12.85 -5.91 17.13
N GLU A 318 13.48 -6.12 15.97
CA GLU A 318 14.57 -7.09 15.84
C GLU A 318 15.80 -6.66 16.64
N LEU A 319 16.21 -5.39 16.56
CA LEU A 319 17.34 -4.88 17.34
C LEU A 319 17.08 -4.96 18.85
N ALA A 320 15.88 -4.61 19.30
CA ALA A 320 15.49 -4.77 20.69
C ALA A 320 15.54 -6.23 21.16
N SER A 321 15.04 -7.15 20.33
CA SER A 321 15.08 -8.59 20.61
C SER A 321 16.49 -9.15 20.62
N ARG A 322 17.38 -8.61 19.79
CA ARG A 322 18.79 -9.00 19.69
C ARG A 322 19.63 -8.45 20.84
N PHE A 323 19.27 -7.30 21.39
CA PHE A 323 20.00 -6.62 22.47
C PHE A 323 19.12 -6.32 23.71
N PRO A 324 18.53 -7.35 24.34
CA PRO A 324 17.58 -7.14 25.43
C PRO A 324 18.21 -6.55 26.69
N GLY A 325 19.53 -6.74 26.88
CA GLY A 325 20.25 -6.20 28.05
C GLY A 325 20.49 -4.69 28.02
N THR A 326 20.38 -4.07 26.83
CA THR A 326 20.77 -2.67 26.59
C THR A 326 19.62 -1.83 26.05
N VAL A 327 18.60 -2.45 25.46
CA VAL A 327 17.43 -1.76 24.85
C VAL A 327 16.80 -0.72 25.79
N ASN A 328 16.54 -1.07 27.05
CA ASN A 328 15.92 -0.13 27.99
C ASN A 328 16.79 1.11 28.22
N ALA A 329 18.11 0.94 28.39
CA ALA A 329 19.02 2.07 28.54
C ALA A 329 19.05 2.94 27.27
N THR A 330 19.10 2.30 26.10
CA THR A 330 19.12 2.99 24.80
C THR A 330 17.89 3.88 24.61
N TYR A 331 16.68 3.36 24.83
CA TYR A 331 15.46 4.12 24.62
C TYR A 331 15.17 5.14 25.73
N ARG A 332 15.55 4.87 26.99
CA ARG A 332 15.45 5.86 28.08
C ARG A 332 16.21 7.14 27.75
N VAL A 333 17.42 6.98 27.22
CA VAL A 333 18.24 8.12 26.78
C VAL A 333 17.67 8.75 25.51
N ALA A 334 17.36 7.95 24.48
CA ALA A 334 16.87 8.47 23.20
C ALA A 334 15.58 9.29 23.32
N LEU A 335 14.67 8.85 24.19
CA LEU A 335 13.35 9.46 24.42
C LEU A 335 13.33 10.45 25.59
N SER A 336 14.42 10.57 26.35
CA SER A 336 14.45 11.32 27.62
C SER A 336 13.38 10.86 28.61
N GLN A 337 13.15 9.55 28.70
CA GLN A 337 12.13 8.93 29.56
C GLN A 337 12.79 7.91 30.48
N PRO A 338 13.15 8.26 31.73
CA PRO A 338 13.94 7.38 32.62
C PRO A 338 13.22 6.08 33.00
N ASP A 339 11.89 6.10 33.01
CA ASP A 339 11.06 4.94 33.39
C ASP A 339 10.69 4.05 32.19
N PHE A 340 11.11 4.41 30.97
CA PHE A 340 10.79 3.64 29.75
C PHE A 340 11.24 2.19 29.89
N ASP A 341 10.37 1.28 29.46
CA ASP A 341 10.63 -0.15 29.40
C ASP A 341 10.14 -0.70 28.07
N TRP A 342 11.01 -1.37 27.31
CA TRP A 342 10.69 -1.81 25.96
C TRP A 342 9.57 -2.85 25.93
N ASP A 343 9.57 -3.80 26.87
CA ASP A 343 8.55 -4.85 26.91
C ASP A 343 7.17 -4.28 27.24
N ARG A 344 7.11 -3.22 28.06
CA ARG A 344 5.86 -2.55 28.43
C ARG A 344 5.43 -1.47 27.43
N ASP A 345 6.35 -0.64 26.97
CA ASP A 345 6.07 0.64 26.29
C ASP A 345 6.43 0.61 24.79
N GLY A 346 7.27 -0.34 24.35
CA GLY A 346 7.82 -0.39 22.99
C GLY A 346 6.76 -0.52 21.90
N GLU A 347 5.75 -1.36 22.09
CA GLU A 347 4.65 -1.49 21.12
C GLU A 347 3.87 -0.17 20.99
N ALA A 348 3.56 0.49 22.11
CA ALA A 348 2.82 1.75 22.10
C ALA A 348 3.62 2.87 21.40
N LEU A 349 4.93 2.92 21.62
CA LEU A 349 5.85 3.81 20.91
C LEU A 349 5.78 3.56 19.40
N LEU A 350 5.95 2.30 18.97
CA LEU A 350 5.96 1.94 17.56
C LEU A 350 4.60 2.19 16.90
N ARG A 351 3.48 1.90 17.56
CA ARG A 351 2.13 2.20 17.03
C ARG A 351 1.90 3.69 16.82
N ARG A 352 2.48 4.53 17.68
CA ARG A 352 2.38 5.99 17.59
C ARG A 352 3.17 6.53 16.39
N HIS A 353 4.39 6.07 16.19
CA HIS A 353 5.30 6.62 15.19
C HIS A 353 5.26 5.88 13.84
N LYS A 354 4.85 4.61 13.83
CA LYS A 354 4.87 3.72 12.66
C LYS A 354 3.54 2.97 12.51
N PRO A 355 2.38 3.66 12.47
CA PRO A 355 1.06 3.02 12.48
C PRO A 355 0.85 2.05 11.31
N ASP A 356 1.43 2.34 10.13
CA ASP A 356 1.23 1.53 8.94
C ASP A 356 1.91 0.15 9.03
N SER A 357 3.01 0.04 9.77
CA SER A 357 3.66 -1.25 10.06
C SER A 357 2.73 -2.23 10.79
N PHE A 358 1.75 -1.72 11.55
CA PHE A 358 0.77 -2.53 12.28
C PHE A 358 -0.50 -2.79 11.50
N ARG A 359 -0.94 -1.82 10.67
CA ARG A 359 -2.12 -2.01 9.81
C ARG A 359 -1.90 -3.13 8.80
N GLU A 360 -0.68 -3.22 8.29
CA GLU A 360 -0.32 -4.13 7.21
C GLU A 360 0.57 -5.27 7.71
N GLN A 361 0.64 -5.56 9.01
CA GLN A 361 1.67 -6.43 9.61
C GLN A 361 1.89 -7.75 8.85
N ASP A 362 0.81 -8.39 8.39
CA ASP A 362 0.86 -9.69 7.70
C ASP A 362 0.79 -9.60 6.16
N VAL A 363 0.90 -8.39 5.61
CA VAL A 363 0.90 -8.11 4.18
C VAL A 363 2.35 -7.97 3.68
N PRO A 364 2.79 -8.82 2.73
CA PRO A 364 4.12 -8.71 2.14
C PRO A 364 4.35 -7.39 1.41
N ALA A 365 5.56 -6.82 1.49
CA ALA A 365 5.95 -5.64 0.71
C ALA A 365 6.53 -6.05 -0.66
N ILE A 366 5.83 -6.96 -1.36
CA ILE A 366 6.11 -7.33 -2.75
C ILE A 366 4.87 -7.11 -3.60
N SER A 367 5.05 -6.88 -4.90
CA SER A 367 3.94 -6.76 -5.84
C SER A 367 3.63 -8.10 -6.49
N THR A 368 2.40 -8.58 -6.36
CA THR A 368 1.88 -9.70 -7.15
C THR A 368 1.19 -9.15 -8.39
N VAL A 369 1.89 -9.18 -9.53
CA VAL A 369 1.41 -8.61 -10.79
C VAL A 369 0.65 -9.67 -11.59
N PRO A 370 -0.66 -9.47 -11.89
CA PRO A 370 -1.43 -10.35 -12.77
C PRO A 370 -0.77 -10.48 -14.13
N ALA A 371 -0.83 -11.67 -14.74
CA ALA A 371 -0.17 -11.96 -16.02
C ALA A 371 -0.53 -10.95 -17.12
N LEU A 372 -1.80 -10.50 -17.14
CA LEU A 372 -2.31 -9.54 -18.12
C LEU A 372 -1.74 -8.11 -17.95
N LEU A 373 -1.15 -7.78 -16.80
CA LEU A 373 -0.60 -6.46 -16.47
C LEU A 373 0.93 -6.43 -16.52
N VAL A 374 1.61 -7.58 -16.59
CA VAL A 374 3.06 -7.70 -16.48
C VAL A 374 3.82 -6.79 -17.45
N GLU A 375 3.38 -6.72 -18.71
CA GLU A 375 4.05 -5.90 -19.73
C GLU A 375 3.95 -4.40 -19.41
N GLU A 376 2.76 -3.90 -19.10
CA GLU A 376 2.54 -2.48 -18.77
C GLU A 376 3.15 -2.10 -17.42
N TYR A 377 3.15 -3.04 -16.46
CA TYR A 377 3.81 -2.85 -15.17
C TYR A 377 5.33 -2.64 -15.35
N ARG A 378 5.96 -3.35 -16.29
CA ARG A 378 7.38 -3.24 -16.61
C ARG A 378 7.73 -1.97 -17.39
N LYS A 379 6.94 -1.60 -18.41
CA LYS A 379 7.26 -0.46 -19.30
C LYS A 379 7.46 0.87 -18.58
N SER A 380 6.74 1.13 -17.48
CA SER A 380 6.90 2.40 -16.75
C SER A 380 7.99 2.38 -15.68
N VAL A 381 8.86 1.36 -15.66
CA VAL A 381 10.12 1.36 -14.89
C VAL A 381 11.29 1.86 -15.75
N GLU A 382 11.12 1.87 -17.08
CA GLU A 382 12.17 2.19 -18.06
C GLU A 382 12.07 3.62 -18.62
N GLY A 383 11.07 4.40 -18.20
CA GLY A 383 10.90 5.82 -18.55
C GLY A 383 10.52 6.63 -17.34
#